data_AF-A0A1M6YGD1-F1
#
_entry.id   AF-A0A1M6YGD1-F1
#
_cell.length_a   1.000
_cell.length_b   1.000
_cell.length_c   1.000
_cell.angle_alpha   90.00
_cell.angle_beta   90.00
_cell.angle_gamma   90.00
#
_symmetry.space_group_name_H-M   'P 1'
#
loop_
_entity.id
_entity.type
_entity.pdbx_description
1 polymer ?
#
loop_
_entity_poly.entity_id
_entity_poly.type
_entity_poly.pdbx_seq_one_letter_code
_entity_poly.pdbx_strand_id
1 'polypeptide(L)'
;MRSDALVFLALTAVFATGCTQFPALEDTVSEEARNAPYMTLEPVETLRAGVPGNRIEDTDTATMEARIARLRTRAARLSGSVVDSQTRSRMSRGVE
;
A
#
# COMPACT_ATOMS: atom_id res chain seq x y z
N MET A 1 -20.17 23.52 3.54
CA MET A 1 -19.32 24.74 3.65
C MET A 1 -18.45 24.74 4.90
N ARG A 2 -19.00 24.75 6.13
CA ARG A 2 -18.16 24.77 7.36
C ARG A 2 -17.35 23.48 7.57
N SER A 3 -17.94 22.34 7.21
CA SER A 3 -17.28 21.02 7.27
C SER A 3 -16.16 20.90 6.24
N ASP A 4 -16.37 21.40 5.03
CA ASP A 4 -15.39 21.36 3.94
C ASP A 4 -14.17 22.23 4.27
N ALA A 5 -14.39 23.39 4.89
CA ALA A 5 -13.32 24.26 5.37
C ALA A 5 -12.48 23.60 6.48
N LEU A 6 -13.12 22.84 7.38
CA LEU A 6 -12.42 22.10 8.43
C LEU A 6 -11.58 20.95 7.86
N VAL A 7 -12.11 20.23 6.86
CA VAL A 7 -11.37 19.15 6.18
C VAL A 7 -10.18 19.72 5.40
N PHE A 8 -10.37 20.83 4.69
CA PHE A 8 -9.29 21.47 3.94
C PHE A 8 -8.18 21.97 4.86
N LEU A 9 -8.55 22.59 5.99
CA LEU A 9 -7.61 23.07 7.01
C LEU A 9 -6.82 21.90 7.65
N ALA A 10 -7.51 20.81 8.00
CA ALA A 10 -6.87 19.61 8.55
C ALA A 10 -5.89 18.98 7.55
N LEU A 11 -6.26 18.91 6.27
CA LEU A 11 -5.39 18.39 5.22
C LEU A 11 -4.11 19.25 5.08
N THR A 12 -4.25 20.58 5.03
CA THR A 12 -3.09 21.48 4.92
C THR A 12 -2.14 21.39 6.12
N ALA A 13 -2.68 21.18 7.34
CA ALA A 13 -1.86 21.02 8.53
C ALA A 13 -1.01 19.74 8.49
N VAL A 14 -1.57 18.63 8.00
CA VAL A 14 -0.85 17.34 7.86
C VAL A 14 0.25 17.42 6.79
N PHE A 15 0.00 18.11 5.68
CA PHE A 15 1.03 18.30 4.65
C PHE A 15 2.16 19.25 5.10
N ALA A 16 1.86 20.22 5.95
CA ALA A 16 2.87 21.16 6.47
C ALA A 16 3.87 20.49 7.45
N THR A 17 3.45 19.49 8.22
CA THR A 17 4.34 18.80 9.18
C THR A 17 5.26 17.77 8.53
N GLY A 18 5.00 17.38 7.28
CA GLY A 18 5.86 16.45 6.54
C GLY A 18 7.15 17.08 6.00
N CYS A 19 7.21 18.41 5.88
CA CYS A 19 8.37 19.14 5.36
C CYS A 19 9.31 19.62 6.48
N THR A 20 9.54 18.77 7.49
CA THR A 20 10.50 19.09 8.56
C THR A 20 11.93 18.76 8.12
N GLN A 21 12.89 19.53 8.61
CA GLN A 21 14.30 19.31 8.30
C GLN A 21 14.72 17.93 8.81
N PHE A 22 15.35 17.12 7.95
CA PHE A 22 15.97 15.87 8.37
C PHE A 22 16.93 16.18 9.53
N PRO A 23 16.82 15.50 10.68
CA PRO A 23 17.71 15.77 11.80
C PRO A 23 19.16 15.52 11.36
N ALA A 24 20.09 16.39 11.75
CA ALA A 24 21.51 16.15 11.52
C ALA A 24 21.93 14.92 12.35
N LEU A 25 22.08 13.77 11.69
CA LEU A 25 22.52 12.53 12.34
C LEU A 25 24.04 12.52 12.51
N GLU A 26 24.75 13.33 11.72
CA GLU A 26 26.20 13.39 11.64
C GLU A 26 26.87 13.71 12.98
N ASP A 27 26.21 14.51 13.83
CA ASP A 27 26.70 14.89 15.16
C ASP A 27 26.26 13.91 16.26
N THR A 28 25.40 12.94 15.96
CA THR A 28 24.88 11.95 16.91
C THR A 28 25.67 10.64 16.93
N VAL A 29 26.48 10.40 15.89
CA VAL A 29 27.30 9.19 15.78
C VAL A 29 28.71 9.50 16.32
N SER A 30 29.03 8.90 17.47
CA SER A 30 30.34 9.06 18.10
C SER A 30 31.47 8.56 17.18
N GLU A 31 32.69 9.03 17.42
CA GLU A 31 33.85 8.58 16.66
C GLU A 31 34.12 7.09 16.87
N GLU A 32 33.84 6.59 18.08
CA GLU A 32 33.91 5.16 18.42
C GLU A 32 32.89 4.34 17.63
N ALA A 33 31.66 4.84 17.48
CA ALA A 33 30.62 4.16 16.71
C ALA A 33 30.94 4.11 15.20
N ARG A 34 31.58 5.17 14.66
CA ARG A 34 32.06 5.20 13.26
C ARG A 34 33.20 4.22 13.01
N ASN A 35 34.08 4.04 13.99
CA ASN A 35 35.22 3.13 13.91
C ASN A 35 34.91 1.73 14.45
N ALA A 36 33.68 1.47 14.87
CA ALA A 36 33.28 0.17 15.38
C ALA A 36 33.39 -0.88 14.26
N PRO A 37 33.85 -2.11 14.59
CA PRO A 37 33.85 -3.18 13.62
C PRO A 37 32.42 -3.47 13.16
N TYR A 38 32.29 -3.77 11.87
CA TYR A 38 31.01 -4.19 11.32
C TYR A 38 30.52 -5.45 12.06
N MET A 39 29.21 -5.51 12.31
CA MET A 39 28.61 -6.63 13.04
C MET A 39 28.85 -7.94 12.29
N THR A 40 29.14 -9.00 13.05
CA THR A 40 29.16 -10.37 12.51
C THR A 40 27.77 -10.73 12.01
N LEU A 41 27.67 -11.04 10.71
CA LEU A 41 26.41 -11.45 10.11
C LEU A 41 26.08 -12.89 10.53
N GLU A 42 24.91 -13.08 11.13
CA GLU A 42 24.38 -14.40 11.42
C GLU A 42 23.78 -15.03 10.14
N PRO A 43 23.94 -16.36 9.94
CA PRO A 43 23.28 -17.07 8.84
C PRO A 43 21.75 -16.89 8.87
N VAL A 44 21.15 -16.76 7.70
CA VAL A 44 19.70 -16.53 7.55
C VAL A 44 18.89 -17.67 8.17
N GLU A 45 19.42 -18.89 8.13
CA GLU A 45 18.82 -20.10 8.69
C GLU A 45 18.69 -20.00 10.21
N THR A 46 19.69 -19.43 10.89
CA THR A 46 19.66 -19.16 12.34
C THR A 46 18.54 -18.20 12.69
N LEU A 47 18.36 -17.14 11.89
CA LEU A 47 17.29 -16.16 12.07
C LEU A 47 15.91 -16.79 11.83
N ARG A 48 15.78 -17.65 10.81
CA ARG A 48 14.54 -18.34 10.48
C ARG A 48 14.09 -19.32 11.55
N ALA A 49 15.01 -19.95 12.27
CA ALA A 49 14.67 -20.89 13.35
C ALA A 49 13.91 -20.22 14.51
N GLY A 50 14.12 -18.92 14.74
CA GLY A 50 13.42 -18.13 15.76
C GLY A 50 12.10 -17.50 15.30
N VAL A 51 11.79 -17.56 14.01
CA VAL A 51 10.55 -17.01 13.46
C VAL A 51 9.50 -18.11 13.45
N PRO A 52 8.38 -17.98 14.19
CA PRO A 52 7.28 -18.92 14.04
C PRO A 52 6.85 -18.89 12.57
N GLY A 53 6.91 -20.05 11.91
CA GLY A 53 6.55 -20.17 10.51
C GLY A 53 5.16 -19.57 10.28
N ASN A 54 4.99 -18.90 9.14
CA ASN A 54 3.70 -18.39 8.68
C ASN A 54 2.74 -19.56 8.44
N ARG A 55 2.07 -20.00 9.51
CA ARG A 55 1.20 -21.15 9.46
C ARG A 55 -0.14 -20.65 8.92
N ILE A 56 -0.49 -21.13 7.73
CA ILE A 56 -1.84 -20.96 7.21
C ILE A 56 -2.76 -21.75 8.13
N GLU A 57 -3.69 -21.05 8.78
CA GLU A 57 -4.72 -21.67 9.60
C GLU A 57 -5.94 -22.02 8.74
N ASP A 58 -6.78 -22.96 9.18
CA ASP A 58 -8.00 -23.30 8.45
C ASP A 58 -8.92 -22.07 8.22
N THR A 59 -8.88 -21.11 9.16
CA THR A 59 -9.57 -19.82 9.07
C THR A 59 -9.10 -18.97 7.88
N ASP A 60 -7.85 -19.10 7.46
CA ASP A 60 -7.32 -18.38 6.30
C ASP A 60 -7.99 -18.86 5.01
N THR A 61 -8.24 -20.16 4.89
CA THR A 61 -8.90 -20.75 3.72
C THR A 61 -10.32 -20.19 3.56
N ALA A 62 -11.12 -20.20 4.62
CA ALA A 62 -12.47 -19.65 4.61
C ALA A 62 -12.47 -18.13 4.28
N THR A 63 -11.50 -17.39 4.81
CA THR A 63 -11.33 -15.95 4.52
C THR A 63 -11.01 -15.71 3.04
N MET A 64 -10.16 -16.55 2.44
CA MET A 64 -9.80 -16.46 1.03
C MET A 64 -10.96 -16.84 0.12
N GLU A 65 -11.71 -17.90 0.43
CA GLU A 65 -12.90 -18.30 -0.33
C GLU A 65 -13.95 -17.19 -0.34
N ALA A 66 -14.24 -16.59 0.82
CA ALA A 66 -15.17 -15.47 0.91
C ALA A 66 -14.71 -14.28 0.07
N ARG A 67 -13.40 -14.00 0.05
CA ARG A 67 -12.82 -12.93 -0.79
C ARG A 67 -12.94 -13.26 -2.28
N ILE A 68 -12.66 -14.49 -2.69
CA ILE A 68 -12.82 -14.96 -4.07
C ILE A 68 -14.27 -14.78 -4.53
N ALA A 69 -15.24 -15.20 -3.71
CA ALA A 69 -16.66 -15.04 -4.02
C ALA A 69 -17.05 -13.57 -4.23
N ARG A 70 -16.63 -12.66 -3.32
CA ARG A 70 -16.88 -11.22 -3.47
C ARG A 70 -16.27 -10.64 -4.75
N LEU A 71 -15.05 -11.05 -5.10
CA LEU A 71 -14.36 -10.60 -6.31
C LEU A 71 -15.07 -11.08 -7.57
N ARG A 72 -15.50 -12.35 -7.62
CA ARG A 72 -16.28 -12.90 -8.75
C ARG A 72 -17.60 -12.16 -8.93
N THR A 73 -18.33 -11.91 -7.85
CA THR A 73 -19.58 -11.12 -7.90
C THR A 73 -19.34 -9.70 -8.40
N ARG A 74 -18.27 -9.03 -7.93
CA ARG A 74 -17.92 -7.69 -8.42
C ARG A 74 -17.57 -7.72 -9.90
N ALA A 75 -16.79 -8.71 -10.35
CA ALA A 75 -16.42 -8.86 -11.75
C ALA A 75 -17.67 -9.03 -12.64
N ALA A 76 -18.62 -9.88 -12.24
CA ALA A 76 -19.87 -10.07 -12.96
C ALA A 76 -20.70 -8.78 -13.08
N ARG A 77 -20.67 -7.92 -12.06
CA ARG A 77 -21.32 -6.59 -12.11
C ARG A 77 -20.59 -5.62 -13.04
N LEU A 78 -19.27 -5.72 -13.13
CA LEU A 78 -18.42 -4.83 -13.93
C LEU A 78 -18.25 -5.28 -15.38
N SER A 79 -18.49 -6.56 -15.70
CA SER A 79 -18.34 -7.12 -17.04
C SER A 79 -19.40 -6.69 -18.05
N GLY A 80 -20.33 -5.80 -17.67
CA GLY A 80 -21.28 -5.19 -18.60
C GLY A 80 -20.60 -4.30 -19.64
N SER A 81 -21.27 -4.09 -20.77
CA SER A 81 -20.79 -3.14 -21.79
C SER A 81 -20.81 -1.72 -21.23
N VAL A 82 -19.64 -1.13 -20.98
CA VAL A 82 -19.49 0.25 -20.49
C VAL A 82 -19.99 1.28 -21.53
N VAL A 83 -19.99 0.89 -22.81
CA VAL A 83 -20.46 1.70 -23.92
C VAL A 83 -21.73 1.07 -24.46
N ASP A 84 -22.83 1.83 -24.53
CA ASP A 84 -24.06 1.36 -25.16
C ASP A 84 -23.85 1.11 -26.66
N SER A 85 -24.74 0.32 -27.28
CA SER A 85 -24.59 -0.09 -28.68
C SER A 85 -24.59 1.10 -29.66
N GLN A 86 -25.36 2.15 -29.37
CA GLN A 86 -25.44 3.35 -30.21
C GLN A 86 -24.12 4.14 -30.14
N THR A 87 -23.59 4.37 -28.94
CA THR A 87 -22.30 5.04 -28.74
C THR A 87 -21.17 4.24 -29.37
N ARG A 88 -21.17 2.91 -29.24
CA ARG A 88 -20.17 2.04 -29.87
C ARG A 88 -20.20 2.15 -31.40
N SER A 89 -21.40 2.21 -31.98
CA SER A 89 -21.58 2.37 -33.43
C SER A 89 -21.18 3.78 -33.93
N ARG A 90 -21.26 4.81 -33.08
CA ARG A 90 -20.69 6.14 -33.38
C ARG A 90 -19.17 6.11 -33.36
N MET A 91 -18.56 5.50 -32.34
CA MET A 91 -17.10 5.37 -32.24
C MET A 91 -16.51 4.59 -33.41
N SER A 92 -17.18 3.52 -33.88
CA SER A 92 -16.71 2.73 -35.02
C SER A 92 -16.79 3.47 -36.36
N ARG A 93 -17.67 4.47 -36.48
CA ARG A 93 -17.77 5.32 -37.69
C ARG A 93 -16.67 6.39 -37.76
N GLY A 94 -16.09 6.79 -36.63
CA GLY A 94 -15.11 7.87 -36.59
C GLY A 94 -15.73 9.25 -36.83
N VAL A 95 -14.88 10.27 -36.94
CA VAL A 95 -15.24 11.65 -37.33
C VAL A 95 -14.50 11.95 -38.63
N GLU A 96 -15.26 12.31 -39.66
CA GLU A 96 -14.74 12.85 -40.93
C GLU A 96 -14.63 14.38 -40.85
#